data_AF-A0A3M1UV38-F1
#
_entry.id   AF-A0A3M1UV38-F1
#
_cell.length_a   1.000
_cell.length_b   1.000
_cell.length_c   1.000
_cell.angle_alpha   90.00
_cell.angle_beta   90.00
_cell.angle_gamma   90.00
#
_symmetry.space_group_name_H-M   'P 1'
#
loop_
_entity.id
_entity.type
_entity.pdbx_description
1 polymer ?
#
loop_
_entity_poly.entity_id
_entity_poly.type
_entity_poly.pdbx_seq_one_letter_code
_entity_poly.pdbx_strand_id
1 'polypeptide(L)'
;MPSRAGWMCCRPPARLQTPESHYTETMASAAGLVGSTVRRGPRPCDRASERWRADAQSRATKAIMAEPGVSMNWDVIVVGGGVIGLSVAWELSRHGVSVCVVDRQQPGREASWAGAGLLPPGNLEVDLGPEQRLRAFSAALWREWVAGLFDASGVDSGYRESGAVEVADEEVSLTDTAAAYADERIAVHWLRGREVQRIEKGLAPEIGQALWVPSFCQVRNPHHLRALHVACARAGVAIIPDRAAVRWDVERGRIRSVELAGGERIAAERYV
;
A
#
# COMPACT_ATOMS: atom_id res chain seq x y z
N MET A 1 -6.00 30.79 23.91
CA MET A 1 -6.51 29.48 24.36
C MET A 1 -7.36 28.90 23.23
N PRO A 2 -7.03 27.72 22.70
CA PRO A 2 -7.69 27.15 21.53
C PRO A 2 -8.80 26.14 21.90
N SER A 3 -9.49 25.62 20.86
CA SER A 3 -10.52 24.55 20.83
C SER A 3 -11.95 25.12 20.68
N ARG A 4 -12.80 24.66 19.75
CA ARG A 4 -12.89 23.38 19.02
C ARG A 4 -13.48 23.62 17.61
N ALA A 5 -12.89 23.00 16.59
CA ALA A 5 -13.57 22.69 15.33
C ALA A 5 -13.53 21.17 15.18
N GLY A 6 -14.71 20.54 15.30
CA GLY A 6 -14.90 19.10 15.21
C GLY A 6 -14.85 18.62 13.76
N TRP A 7 -14.21 17.48 13.54
CA TRP A 7 -14.20 16.78 12.27
C TRP A 7 -15.39 15.82 12.25
N MET A 8 -16.27 15.98 11.27
CA MET A 8 -17.38 15.07 11.02
C MET A 8 -16.86 13.91 10.17
N CYS A 9 -16.67 12.76 10.80
CA CYS A 9 -16.36 11.50 10.14
C CYS A 9 -17.62 11.03 9.40
N CYS A 10 -17.53 10.87 8.08
CA CYS A 10 -18.59 10.22 7.31
C CYS A 10 -18.75 8.77 7.83
N ARG A 11 -19.94 8.48 8.35
CA ARG A 11 -20.37 7.11 8.69
C ARG A 11 -20.16 6.18 7.49
N PRO A 12 -19.74 4.92 7.69
CA PRO A 12 -19.80 3.90 6.66
C PRO A 12 -21.28 3.68 6.24
N PRO A 13 -21.58 3.40 4.97
CA PRO A 13 -22.93 3.04 4.58
C PRO A 13 -23.34 1.73 5.26
N ALA A 14 -24.62 1.66 5.61
CA ALA A 14 -25.25 0.54 6.28
C ALA A 14 -25.08 -0.76 5.48
N ARG A 15 -24.91 -1.87 6.21
CA ARG A 15 -25.05 -3.24 5.69
C ARG A 15 -26.36 -3.30 4.89
N LEU A 16 -26.30 -3.79 3.65
CA LEU A 16 -27.48 -4.19 2.89
C LEU A 16 -28.19 -5.31 3.66
N GLN A 17 -29.20 -4.96 4.44
CA GLN A 17 -30.18 -5.88 4.99
C GLN A 17 -31.31 -6.03 3.96
N THR A 18 -31.69 -7.28 3.70
CA THR A 18 -32.84 -7.70 2.88
C THR A 18 -34.16 -7.13 3.43
N PRO A 19 -35.16 -6.81 2.59
CA PRO A 19 -36.30 -6.00 3.02
C PRO A 19 -37.46 -6.86 3.56
N GLU A 20 -37.91 -6.56 4.78
CA GLU A 20 -39.31 -6.78 5.18
C GLU A 20 -39.84 -5.56 5.97
N SER A 21 -41.00 -5.07 5.50
CA SER A 21 -42.05 -4.31 6.22
C SER A 21 -41.85 -2.85 6.67
N HIS A 22 -42.66 -1.99 6.03
CA HIS A 22 -43.47 -0.86 6.55
C HIS A 22 -42.88 0.18 7.54
N TYR A 23 -42.75 1.45 7.11
CA TYR A 23 -43.59 2.61 7.51
C TYR A 23 -43.04 3.99 7.00
N THR A 24 -43.97 4.79 6.46
CA THR A 24 -44.13 6.25 6.19
C THR A 24 -43.03 7.33 6.40
N GLU A 25 -42.96 8.25 5.41
CA GLU A 25 -42.79 9.74 5.39
C GLU A 25 -41.79 10.43 6.36
N THR A 26 -40.96 11.44 6.01
CA THR A 26 -41.25 12.77 5.41
C THR A 26 -39.94 13.47 4.92
N MET A 27 -40.06 14.38 3.93
CA MET A 27 -38.99 15.22 3.32
C MET A 27 -38.61 16.51 4.10
N ALA A 28 -37.38 17.03 3.88
CA ALA A 28 -37.03 18.46 3.63
C ALA A 28 -35.49 18.62 3.53
N SER A 29 -34.87 18.96 2.37
CA SER A 29 -34.61 20.29 1.76
C SER A 29 -33.67 21.23 2.54
N ALA A 30 -32.53 21.61 1.94
CA ALA A 30 -32.15 23.00 1.68
C ALA A 30 -30.74 23.12 1.05
N ALA A 31 -30.64 24.01 0.07
CA ALA A 31 -29.49 24.32 -0.76
C ALA A 31 -28.75 25.59 -0.31
N GLY A 32 -27.50 25.73 -0.78
CA GLY A 32 -26.91 27.03 -1.16
C GLY A 32 -25.82 27.59 -0.24
N LEU A 33 -24.61 27.78 -0.79
CA LEU A 33 -23.94 29.10 -0.88
C LEU A 33 -22.55 29.01 -1.53
N VAL A 34 -22.16 30.13 -2.14
CA VAL A 34 -21.17 30.34 -3.19
C VAL A 34 -19.81 30.78 -2.62
N GLY A 35 -18.72 30.31 -3.25
CA GLY A 35 -17.49 31.06 -3.60
C GLY A 35 -16.66 31.76 -2.51
N SER A 36 -15.44 31.25 -2.26
CA SER A 36 -14.27 32.10 -1.99
C SER A 36 -12.97 31.41 -2.40
N THR A 37 -12.10 32.16 -3.09
CA THR A 37 -10.81 31.71 -3.61
C THR A 37 -9.77 31.70 -2.48
N VAL A 38 -9.47 30.52 -1.94
CA VAL A 38 -8.46 30.34 -0.88
C VAL A 38 -7.09 30.10 -1.50
N ARG A 39 -6.13 31.01 -1.30
CA ARG A 39 -4.70 30.74 -1.54
C ARG A 39 -4.25 29.63 -0.60
N ARG A 40 -3.94 28.45 -1.15
CA ARG A 40 -3.47 27.28 -0.38
C ARG A 40 -1.99 27.43 -0.04
N GLY A 41 -1.68 27.60 1.24
CA GLY A 41 -0.36 27.27 1.77
C GLY A 41 -0.06 25.76 1.68
N PRO A 42 1.20 25.33 1.89
CA PRO A 42 1.57 23.91 1.83
C PRO A 42 0.73 23.08 2.81
N ARG A 43 0.30 21.89 2.36
CA ARG A 43 -0.65 21.07 3.10
C ARG A 43 0.04 20.46 4.34
N PRO A 44 -0.70 20.11 5.41
CA PRO A 44 -0.14 19.47 6.60
C PRO A 44 0.69 18.20 6.30
N CYS A 45 0.41 17.52 5.18
CA CYS A 45 1.19 16.37 4.69
C CYS A 45 2.63 16.73 4.31
N ASP A 46 2.89 17.95 3.85
CA ASP A 46 4.21 18.37 3.36
C ASP A 46 5.18 18.59 4.52
N ARG A 47 4.72 19.18 5.64
CA ARG A 47 5.54 19.40 6.84
C ARG A 47 5.80 18.12 7.64
N ALA A 48 4.85 17.19 7.66
CA ALA A 48 5.07 15.87 8.24
C ALA A 48 6.14 15.09 7.44
N SER A 49 6.21 15.32 6.12
CA SER A 49 7.20 14.73 5.22
C SER A 49 8.64 15.13 5.48
N GLU A 50 8.87 16.32 6.02
CA GLU A 50 10.22 16.83 6.30
C GLU A 50 10.76 16.31 7.64
N ARG A 51 9.90 16.25 8.68
CA ARG A 51 10.33 15.83 10.02
C ARG A 51 10.77 14.36 10.09
N TRP A 52 10.13 13.47 9.35
CA TRP A 52 10.55 12.06 9.36
C TRP A 52 11.83 11.81 8.58
N ARG A 53 12.11 12.62 7.55
CA ARG A 53 13.33 12.49 6.74
C ARG A 53 14.54 12.67 7.64
N ALA A 54 14.47 13.67 8.54
CA ALA A 54 15.50 13.94 9.53
C ALA A 54 15.77 12.76 10.49
N ASP A 55 14.72 12.09 11.00
CA ASP A 55 14.88 10.96 11.93
C ASP A 55 15.47 9.70 11.27
N ALA A 56 15.05 9.40 10.04
CA ALA A 56 15.62 8.29 9.26
C ALA A 56 17.08 8.58 8.86
N GLN A 57 17.38 9.81 8.46
CA GLN A 57 18.76 10.25 8.21
C GLN A 57 19.62 10.16 9.48
N SER A 58 19.10 10.53 10.65
CA SER A 58 19.88 10.48 11.90
C SER A 58 20.35 9.07 12.28
N ARG A 59 19.54 8.03 12.04
CA ARG A 59 19.93 6.63 12.29
C ARG A 59 20.82 6.07 11.18
N ALA A 60 20.54 6.41 9.92
CA ALA A 60 21.42 6.07 8.79
C ALA A 60 22.82 6.68 8.98
N THR A 61 22.91 7.96 9.39
CA THR A 61 24.16 8.65 9.67
C THR A 61 24.90 8.02 10.86
N LYS A 62 24.21 7.57 11.92
CA LYS A 62 24.88 6.82 13.02
C LYS A 62 25.41 5.46 12.58
N ALA A 63 24.75 4.79 11.63
CA ALA A 63 25.25 3.53 11.06
C ALA A 63 26.43 3.77 10.09
N ILE A 64 26.41 4.87 9.33
CA ILE A 64 27.43 5.18 8.32
C ILE A 64 28.70 5.82 8.94
N MET A 65 28.59 6.47 10.11
CA MET A 65 29.72 7.15 10.77
C MET A 65 30.61 6.22 11.63
N ALA A 66 30.50 4.89 11.47
CA ALA A 66 31.48 3.97 12.04
C ALA A 66 32.85 4.18 11.36
N GLU A 67 33.93 4.09 12.14
CA GLU A 67 35.29 4.42 11.70
C GLU A 67 35.72 3.72 10.39
N PRO A 68 36.59 4.36 9.57
CA PRO A 68 37.08 3.75 8.33
C PRO A 68 37.79 2.41 8.65
N GLY A 69 37.13 1.30 8.33
CA GLY A 69 37.62 -0.05 8.61
C GLY A 69 36.61 -0.98 9.28
N VAL A 70 35.47 -0.47 9.79
CA VAL A 70 34.41 -1.33 10.33
C VAL A 70 33.54 -1.86 9.19
N SER A 71 33.68 -3.15 8.88
CA SER A 71 32.71 -3.88 8.07
C SER A 71 31.37 -3.92 8.81
N MET A 72 30.39 -3.12 8.38
CA MET A 72 29.03 -3.21 8.87
C MET A 72 28.45 -4.53 8.37
N ASN A 73 28.42 -5.54 9.25
CA ASN A 73 27.94 -6.87 8.91
C ASN A 73 26.47 -6.98 9.29
N TRP A 74 25.61 -7.11 8.28
CA TRP A 74 24.17 -7.36 8.43
C TRP A 74 23.88 -8.84 8.21
N ASP A 75 22.76 -9.35 8.72
CA ASP A 75 22.33 -10.69 8.32
C ASP A 75 21.82 -10.66 6.88
N VAL A 76 21.06 -9.60 6.54
CA VAL A 76 20.48 -9.39 5.22
C VAL A 76 20.65 -7.94 4.75
N ILE A 77 21.13 -7.76 3.52
CA ILE A 77 21.00 -6.50 2.78
C ILE A 77 19.89 -6.64 1.75
N VAL A 78 18.93 -5.71 1.74
CA VAL A 78 17.87 -5.61 0.72
C VAL A 78 18.18 -4.45 -0.20
N VAL A 79 18.31 -4.70 -1.50
CA VAL A 79 18.54 -3.66 -2.51
C VAL A 79 17.21 -3.22 -3.12
N GLY A 80 16.72 -2.07 -2.68
CA GLY A 80 15.48 -1.44 -3.12
C GLY A 80 14.56 -1.12 -1.95
N GLY A 81 14.30 0.16 -1.72
CA GLY A 81 13.36 0.70 -0.74
C GLY A 81 11.95 0.88 -1.29
N GLY A 82 11.53 0.05 -2.23
CA GLY A 82 10.13 -0.03 -2.69
C GLY A 82 9.24 -0.78 -1.71
N VAL A 83 7.96 -0.95 -2.05
CA VAL A 83 7.00 -1.69 -1.20
C VAL A 83 7.48 -3.12 -0.93
N ILE A 84 8.03 -3.81 -1.93
CA ILE A 84 8.52 -5.18 -1.77
C ILE A 84 9.69 -5.23 -0.79
N GLY A 85 10.74 -4.43 -1.02
CA GLY A 85 11.93 -4.46 -0.18
C GLY A 85 11.67 -3.99 1.26
N LEU A 86 10.83 -2.96 1.44
CA LEU A 86 10.43 -2.54 2.79
C LEU A 86 9.55 -3.56 3.50
N SER A 87 8.65 -4.26 2.80
CA SER A 87 7.86 -5.36 3.39
C SER A 87 8.76 -6.52 3.80
N VAL A 88 9.71 -6.92 2.95
CA VAL A 88 10.69 -7.97 3.27
C VAL A 88 11.52 -7.56 4.49
N ALA A 89 12.06 -6.34 4.50
CA ALA A 89 12.87 -5.85 5.61
C ALA A 89 12.08 -5.79 6.93
N TRP A 90 10.83 -5.34 6.89
CA TRP A 90 9.99 -5.30 8.07
C TRP A 90 9.71 -6.71 8.60
N GLU A 91 9.28 -7.64 7.75
CA GLU A 91 9.02 -9.03 8.18
C GLU A 91 10.28 -9.70 8.73
N LEU A 92 11.42 -9.61 8.05
CA LEU A 92 12.68 -10.15 8.55
C LEU A 92 13.05 -9.57 9.93
N SER A 93 12.92 -8.25 10.10
CA SER A 93 13.22 -7.60 11.39
C SER A 93 12.30 -8.06 12.53
N ARG A 94 11.03 -8.37 12.24
CA ARG A 94 10.09 -8.94 13.22
C ARG A 94 10.51 -10.33 13.70
N HIS A 95 11.32 -11.04 12.91
CA HIS A 95 11.91 -12.33 13.25
C HIS A 95 13.33 -12.21 13.83
N GLY A 96 13.76 -11.01 14.24
CA GLY A 96 15.05 -10.79 14.90
C GLY A 96 16.25 -10.74 13.96
N VAL A 97 16.01 -10.67 12.65
CA VAL A 97 17.07 -10.58 11.63
C VAL A 97 17.55 -9.13 11.51
N SER A 98 18.86 -8.93 11.52
CA SER A 98 19.50 -7.62 11.30
C SER A 98 19.48 -7.27 9.81
N VAL A 99 18.74 -6.21 9.44
CA VAL A 99 18.51 -5.84 8.04
C VAL A 99 18.98 -4.42 7.73
N CYS A 100 19.64 -4.28 6.57
CA CYS A 100 19.91 -3.00 5.92
C CYS A 100 19.20 -2.91 4.58
N VAL A 101 18.43 -1.87 4.36
CA VAL A 101 17.81 -1.53 3.07
C VAL A 101 18.64 -0.45 2.39
N VAL A 102 19.03 -0.68 1.15
CA VAL A 102 19.77 0.30 0.33
C VAL A 102 18.91 0.70 -0.85
N ASP A 103 18.74 2.00 -1.09
CA ASP A 103 18.02 2.53 -2.25
C ASP A 103 18.85 3.59 -2.97
N ARG A 104 18.81 3.59 -4.31
CA ARG A 104 19.49 4.58 -5.15
C ARG A 104 18.89 5.99 -5.05
N GLN A 105 17.68 6.10 -4.53
CA GLN A 105 16.96 7.35 -4.26
C GLN A 105 16.43 7.34 -2.83
N GLN A 106 15.58 8.30 -2.51
CA GLN A 106 14.70 8.19 -1.35
C GLN A 106 13.74 7.00 -1.53
N PRO A 107 13.56 6.13 -0.53
CA PRO A 107 12.66 4.98 -0.60
C PRO A 107 11.22 5.36 -0.98
N GLY A 108 10.57 4.47 -1.74
CA GLY A 108 9.17 4.61 -2.12
C GLY A 108 8.89 5.75 -3.10
N ARG A 109 9.75 5.97 -4.10
CA ARG A 109 9.60 7.06 -5.09
C ARG A 109 9.25 6.63 -6.52
N GLU A 110 9.43 5.36 -6.85
CA GLU A 110 9.16 4.84 -8.21
C GLU A 110 7.79 4.13 -8.28
N ALA A 111 7.73 2.94 -8.87
CA ALA A 111 6.48 2.21 -9.14
C ALA A 111 5.59 2.03 -7.89
N SER A 112 6.19 1.77 -6.72
CA SER A 112 5.44 1.60 -5.48
C SER A 112 4.68 2.86 -5.05
N TRP A 113 5.12 4.06 -5.44
CA TRP A 113 4.39 5.31 -5.18
C TRP A 113 3.30 5.54 -6.22
N ALA A 114 3.62 5.28 -7.49
CA ALA A 114 2.77 5.59 -8.64
C ALA A 114 1.60 4.61 -8.83
N GLY A 115 1.70 3.39 -8.30
CA GLY A 115 0.65 2.38 -8.47
C GLY A 115 -0.71 2.82 -7.90
N ALA A 116 -1.78 2.22 -8.42
CA ALA A 116 -3.16 2.53 -8.02
C ALA A 116 -3.52 2.05 -6.60
N GLY A 117 -2.75 1.10 -6.04
CA GLY A 117 -3.03 0.52 -4.72
C GLY A 117 -4.21 -0.46 -4.74
N LEU A 118 -4.46 -1.09 -5.89
CA LEU A 118 -5.50 -2.09 -6.08
C LEU A 118 -5.02 -3.47 -5.59
N LEU A 119 -5.86 -4.14 -4.81
CA LEU A 119 -5.59 -5.47 -4.27
C LEU A 119 -6.67 -6.44 -4.77
N PRO A 120 -6.39 -7.19 -5.85
CA PRO A 120 -7.34 -8.15 -6.38
C PRO A 120 -7.61 -9.27 -5.38
N PRO A 121 -8.83 -9.84 -5.38
CA PRO A 121 -9.19 -10.92 -4.47
C PRO A 121 -8.45 -12.21 -4.84
N GLY A 122 -8.63 -13.27 -4.05
CA GLY A 122 -8.20 -14.61 -4.43
C GLY A 122 -8.78 -15.65 -3.48
N ASN A 123 -8.83 -16.90 -3.91
CA ASN A 123 -9.40 -18.01 -3.15
C ASN A 123 -8.36 -19.12 -2.95
N LEU A 124 -8.02 -19.40 -1.70
CA LEU A 124 -7.03 -20.43 -1.34
C LEU A 124 -7.50 -21.87 -1.60
N GLU A 125 -8.79 -22.08 -1.77
CA GLU A 125 -9.38 -23.40 -2.04
C GLU A 125 -9.32 -23.80 -3.52
N VAL A 126 -8.85 -22.89 -4.38
CA VAL A 126 -8.79 -23.07 -5.81
C VAL A 126 -7.33 -23.02 -6.27
N ASP A 127 -6.86 -24.09 -6.91
CA ASP A 127 -5.49 -24.20 -7.44
C ASP A 127 -5.51 -24.15 -8.97
N LEU A 128 -5.41 -22.94 -9.51
CA LEU A 128 -5.41 -22.68 -10.96
C LEU A 128 -4.03 -22.28 -11.50
N GLY A 129 -3.02 -22.22 -10.63
CA GLY A 129 -1.66 -21.86 -11.02
C GLY A 129 -0.87 -21.15 -9.93
N PRO A 130 0.46 -21.04 -10.10
CA PRO A 130 1.35 -20.46 -9.10
C PRO A 130 1.06 -18.99 -8.82
N GLU A 131 0.70 -18.21 -9.85
CA GLU A 131 0.38 -16.78 -9.69
C GLU A 131 -0.93 -16.58 -8.93
N GLN A 132 -2.01 -17.26 -9.33
CA GLN A 132 -3.30 -17.17 -8.63
C GLN A 132 -3.18 -17.62 -7.17
N ARG A 133 -2.43 -18.69 -6.93
CA ARG A 133 -2.16 -19.18 -5.57
C ARG A 133 -1.40 -18.15 -4.73
N LEU A 134 -0.38 -17.50 -5.30
CA LEU A 134 0.36 -16.44 -4.61
C LEU A 134 -0.54 -15.23 -4.31
N ARG A 135 -1.38 -14.82 -5.28
CA ARG A 135 -2.36 -13.75 -5.11
C ARG A 135 -3.38 -14.08 -4.01
N ALA A 136 -3.93 -15.30 -4.01
CA ALA A 136 -4.89 -15.75 -2.99
C ALA A 136 -4.26 -15.77 -1.59
N PHE A 137 -3.01 -16.22 -1.47
CA PHE A 137 -2.27 -16.16 -0.22
C PHE A 137 -2.04 -14.73 0.24
N SER A 138 -1.60 -13.84 -0.65
CA SER A 138 -1.44 -12.42 -0.35
C SER A 138 -2.77 -11.79 0.11
N ALA A 139 -3.85 -12.01 -0.63
CA ALA A 139 -5.20 -11.49 -0.34
C ALA A 139 -5.67 -11.89 1.08
N ALA A 140 -5.45 -13.14 1.49
CA ALA A 140 -5.83 -13.64 2.81
C ALA A 140 -5.06 -12.98 3.96
N LEU A 141 -3.83 -12.51 3.72
CA LEU A 141 -2.97 -11.92 4.75
C LEU A 141 -3.22 -10.43 5.01
N TRP A 142 -3.74 -9.69 4.03
CA TRP A 142 -3.75 -8.23 4.05
C TRP A 142 -4.40 -7.62 5.30
N ARG A 143 -5.55 -8.15 5.74
CA ARG A 143 -6.29 -7.58 6.89
C ARG A 143 -5.47 -7.61 8.17
N GLU A 144 -4.93 -8.78 8.51
CA GLU A 144 -4.15 -8.95 9.75
C GLU A 144 -2.79 -8.28 9.63
N TRP A 145 -2.15 -8.40 8.45
CA TRP A 145 -0.84 -7.82 8.19
C TRP A 145 -0.84 -6.29 8.29
N VAL A 146 -1.85 -5.62 7.73
CA VAL A 146 -1.94 -4.15 7.80
C VAL A 146 -2.32 -3.65 9.20
N ALA A 147 -3.05 -4.45 9.98
CA ALA A 147 -3.32 -4.15 11.38
C ALA A 147 -2.01 -4.19 12.20
N GLY A 148 -1.21 -5.25 12.05
CA GLY A 148 0.12 -5.32 12.67
C GLY A 148 1.05 -4.20 12.21
N LEU A 149 0.94 -3.77 10.96
CA LEU A 149 1.71 -2.65 10.43
C LEU A 149 1.26 -1.32 11.06
N PHE A 150 -0.04 -1.14 11.27
CA PHE A 150 -0.59 0.01 11.99
C PHE A 150 -0.09 0.03 13.44
N ASP A 151 -0.11 -1.10 14.14
CA ASP A 151 0.39 -1.18 15.52
C ASP A 151 1.88 -0.83 15.61
N ALA A 152 2.68 -1.32 14.67
CA ALA A 152 4.11 -1.03 14.61
C ALA A 152 4.42 0.43 14.24
N SER A 153 3.62 1.05 13.37
CA SER A 153 3.94 2.37 12.77
C SER A 153 3.12 3.54 13.32
N GLY A 154 1.91 3.30 13.80
CA GLY A 154 0.87 4.30 14.07
C GLY A 154 0.32 5.00 12.82
N VAL A 155 0.56 4.46 11.62
CA VAL A 155 0.19 5.09 10.33
C VAL A 155 -0.87 4.25 9.62
N ASP A 156 -2.04 4.83 9.32
CA ASP A 156 -3.07 4.18 8.50
C ASP A 156 -2.58 4.05 7.05
N SER A 157 -2.41 2.82 6.58
CA SER A 157 -2.00 2.50 5.19
C SER A 157 -3.07 2.86 4.14
N GLY A 158 -4.27 3.24 4.58
CA GLY A 158 -5.42 3.48 3.71
C GLY A 158 -6.04 2.18 3.20
N TYR A 159 -5.84 1.06 3.90
CA TYR A 159 -6.44 -0.22 3.55
C TYR A 159 -7.96 -0.17 3.69
N ARG A 160 -8.67 -0.57 2.65
CA ARG A 160 -10.14 -0.62 2.60
C ARG A 160 -10.58 -1.85 1.84
N GLU A 161 -11.53 -2.57 2.41
CA GLU A 161 -12.29 -3.64 1.76
C GLU A 161 -13.51 -3.02 1.09
N SER A 162 -13.23 -2.23 0.07
CA SER A 162 -14.23 -1.39 -0.57
C SER A 162 -14.95 -2.08 -1.71
N GLY A 163 -14.54 -3.30 -2.10
CA GLY A 163 -14.90 -3.89 -3.39
C GLY A 163 -14.37 -3.08 -4.57
N ALA A 164 -14.69 -3.55 -5.78
CA ALA A 164 -14.40 -2.88 -7.04
C ALA A 164 -15.55 -3.03 -8.02
N VAL A 165 -15.83 -1.97 -8.79
CA VAL A 165 -16.71 -2.04 -9.96
C VAL A 165 -15.82 -2.08 -11.20
N GLU A 166 -15.83 -3.20 -11.91
CA GLU A 166 -15.26 -3.27 -13.25
C GLU A 166 -16.31 -2.80 -14.26
N VAL A 167 -15.91 -1.93 -15.17
CA VAL A 167 -16.79 -1.30 -16.15
C VAL A 167 -16.23 -1.48 -17.53
N ALA A 168 -17.11 -1.60 -18.52
CA ALA A 168 -16.76 -1.66 -19.93
C ALA A 168 -17.80 -0.92 -20.76
N ASP A 169 -17.34 -0.34 -21.86
CA ASP A 169 -18.22 0.21 -22.89
C ASP A 169 -18.95 -0.92 -23.62
N GLU A 170 -20.00 -0.59 -24.39
CA GLU A 170 -20.87 -1.58 -25.05
C GLU A 170 -20.10 -2.55 -25.98
N GLU A 171 -19.00 -2.08 -26.57
CA GLU A 171 -18.18 -2.85 -27.51
C GLU A 171 -17.30 -3.93 -26.82
N VAL A 172 -17.11 -3.83 -25.50
CA VAL A 172 -16.23 -4.72 -24.73
C VAL A 172 -17.06 -5.57 -23.77
N SER A 173 -16.91 -6.89 -23.90
CA SER A 173 -17.60 -7.86 -23.05
C SER A 173 -16.85 -8.11 -21.75
N LEU A 174 -17.54 -8.02 -20.61
CA LEU A 174 -17.00 -8.47 -19.32
C LEU A 174 -17.25 -9.96 -19.05
N THR A 175 -17.78 -10.71 -20.03
CA THR A 175 -18.11 -12.14 -19.85
C THR A 175 -16.86 -12.97 -19.53
N ASP A 176 -15.75 -12.73 -20.20
CA ASP A 176 -14.50 -13.45 -19.96
C ASP A 176 -13.92 -13.11 -18.58
N THR A 177 -14.01 -11.85 -18.16
CA THR A 177 -13.66 -11.41 -16.81
C THR A 177 -14.52 -12.12 -15.76
N ALA A 178 -15.84 -12.16 -15.95
CA ALA A 178 -16.75 -12.85 -15.04
C ALA A 178 -16.47 -14.36 -14.99
N ALA A 179 -16.15 -14.98 -16.13
CA ALA A 179 -15.78 -16.38 -16.22
C ALA A 179 -14.47 -16.66 -15.47
N ALA A 180 -13.44 -15.82 -15.63
CA ALA A 180 -12.19 -15.94 -14.89
C ALA A 180 -12.41 -15.85 -13.38
N TYR A 181 -13.24 -14.91 -12.90
CA TYR A 181 -13.61 -14.86 -11.49
C TYR A 181 -14.40 -16.10 -11.03
N ALA A 182 -15.30 -16.62 -11.87
CA ALA A 182 -16.09 -17.81 -11.55
C ALA A 182 -15.22 -19.07 -11.46
N ASP A 183 -14.23 -19.24 -12.34
CA ASP A 183 -13.25 -20.34 -12.28
C ASP A 183 -12.49 -20.31 -10.95
N GLU A 184 -12.16 -19.12 -10.47
CA GLU A 184 -11.53 -18.89 -9.16
C GLU A 184 -12.51 -18.90 -7.97
N ARG A 185 -13.80 -19.14 -8.23
CA ARG A 185 -14.90 -19.08 -7.23
C ARG A 185 -14.93 -17.76 -6.46
N ILE A 186 -14.62 -16.65 -7.15
CA ILE A 186 -14.75 -15.30 -6.62
C ILE A 186 -16.17 -14.80 -6.88
N ALA A 187 -16.81 -14.27 -5.84
CA ALA A 187 -18.15 -13.72 -5.95
C ALA A 187 -18.14 -12.46 -6.82
N VAL A 188 -18.99 -12.45 -7.85
CA VAL A 188 -19.22 -11.29 -8.72
C VAL A 188 -20.71 -11.08 -8.95
N HIS A 189 -21.12 -9.83 -9.11
CA HIS A 189 -22.50 -9.47 -9.38
C HIS A 189 -22.56 -8.58 -10.62
N TRP A 190 -23.28 -9.03 -11.65
CA TRP A 190 -23.63 -8.16 -12.78
C TRP A 190 -24.52 -7.03 -12.30
N LEU A 191 -24.15 -5.79 -12.65
CA LEU A 191 -24.93 -4.61 -12.37
C LEU A 191 -25.66 -4.18 -13.64
N ARG A 192 -26.94 -3.83 -13.53
CA ARG A 192 -27.73 -3.34 -14.67
C ARG A 192 -28.36 -1.98 -14.39
N GLY A 193 -28.28 -1.09 -15.38
CA GLY A 193 -28.97 0.20 -15.38
C GLY A 193 -28.77 0.99 -14.08
N ARG A 194 -29.86 1.16 -13.31
CA ARG A 194 -29.87 1.97 -12.08
C ARG A 194 -29.02 1.39 -10.94
N GLU A 195 -28.62 0.11 -10.98
CA GLU A 195 -27.80 -0.50 -9.92
C GLU A 195 -26.39 0.06 -9.90
N VAL A 196 -25.81 0.34 -11.06
CA VAL A 196 -24.49 0.98 -11.20
C VAL A 196 -24.47 2.32 -10.46
N GLN A 197 -25.51 3.14 -10.69
CA GLN A 197 -25.69 4.45 -10.07
C GLN A 197 -25.97 4.41 -8.56
N ARG A 198 -26.39 3.25 -8.01
CA ARG A 198 -26.50 3.07 -6.55
C ARG A 198 -25.15 2.80 -5.91
N ILE A 199 -24.24 2.13 -6.60
CA ILE A 199 -22.90 1.80 -6.10
C ILE A 199 -21.96 3.00 -6.28
N GLU A 200 -21.90 3.57 -7.49
CA GLU A 200 -21.09 4.75 -7.77
C GLU A 200 -21.88 5.75 -8.63
N LYS A 201 -22.23 6.88 -8.02
CA LYS A 201 -23.03 7.95 -8.65
C LYS A 201 -22.23 8.78 -9.65
N GLY A 202 -20.90 8.75 -9.56
CA GLY A 202 -20.01 9.48 -10.45
C GLY A 202 -19.77 8.79 -11.80
N LEU A 203 -20.25 7.55 -11.97
CA LEU A 203 -20.08 6.82 -13.22
C LEU A 203 -20.98 7.40 -14.32
N ALA A 204 -20.44 7.43 -15.55
CA ALA A 204 -21.18 7.87 -16.73
C ALA A 204 -22.45 7.02 -16.91
N PRO A 205 -23.60 7.62 -17.26
CA PRO A 205 -24.83 6.87 -17.47
C PRO A 205 -24.77 5.95 -18.69
N GLU A 206 -23.84 6.16 -19.62
CA GLU A 206 -23.66 5.38 -20.85
C GLU A 206 -22.78 4.11 -20.69
N ILE A 207 -22.41 3.71 -19.47
CA ILE A 207 -21.63 2.48 -19.26
C ILE A 207 -22.43 1.26 -19.72
N GLY A 208 -21.89 0.52 -20.68
CA GLY A 208 -22.54 -0.63 -21.29
C GLY A 208 -22.63 -1.85 -20.36
N GLN A 209 -21.54 -2.18 -19.67
CA GLN A 209 -21.47 -3.34 -18.77
C GLN A 209 -20.74 -3.00 -17.47
N ALA A 210 -21.20 -3.59 -16.36
CA ALA A 210 -20.54 -3.44 -15.08
C ALA A 210 -20.64 -4.70 -14.21
N LEU A 211 -19.53 -5.03 -13.55
CA LEU A 211 -19.39 -6.12 -12.59
C LEU A 211 -18.99 -5.56 -11.23
N TRP A 212 -19.73 -5.91 -10.19
CA TRP A 212 -19.34 -5.67 -8.81
C TRP A 212 -18.58 -6.86 -8.24
N VAL A 213 -17.38 -6.62 -7.71
CA VAL A 213 -16.50 -7.59 -7.08
C VAL A 213 -16.30 -7.20 -5.61
N PRO A 214 -17.09 -7.75 -4.67
CA PRO A 214 -17.09 -7.29 -3.27
C PRO A 214 -15.77 -7.51 -2.52
N SER A 215 -15.03 -8.57 -2.87
CA SER A 215 -13.81 -8.99 -2.19
C SER A 215 -12.57 -8.20 -2.62
N PHE A 216 -12.70 -7.31 -3.60
CA PHE A 216 -11.60 -6.45 -4.01
C PHE A 216 -11.25 -5.47 -2.88
N CYS A 217 -9.97 -5.20 -2.70
CA CYS A 217 -9.48 -4.29 -1.67
C CYS A 217 -8.60 -3.20 -2.29
N GLN A 218 -8.29 -2.18 -1.50
CA GLN A 218 -7.34 -1.15 -1.89
C GLN A 218 -6.49 -0.67 -0.71
N VAL A 219 -5.36 -0.06 -1.01
CA VAL A 219 -4.51 0.71 -0.09
C VAL A 219 -4.20 2.07 -0.69
N ARG A 220 -3.73 3.01 0.13
CA ARG A 220 -3.16 4.25 -0.39
C ARG A 220 -1.63 4.14 -0.40
N ASN A 221 -1.05 3.88 -1.57
CA ASN A 221 0.38 3.66 -1.75
C ASN A 221 1.31 4.63 -0.98
N PRO A 222 1.15 5.97 -1.07
CA PRO A 222 1.91 6.92 -0.25
C PRO A 222 1.83 6.67 1.27
N HIS A 223 0.65 6.32 1.77
CA HIS A 223 0.44 6.07 3.19
C HIS A 223 1.00 4.70 3.59
N HIS A 224 0.81 3.70 2.73
CA HIS A 224 1.30 2.35 2.97
C HIS A 224 2.83 2.30 3.01
N LEU A 225 3.51 2.93 2.04
CA LEU A 225 4.96 3.11 2.05
C LEU A 225 5.42 3.86 3.29
N ARG A 226 4.67 4.87 3.71
CA ARG A 226 4.97 5.63 4.93
C ARG A 226 4.89 4.75 6.18
N ALA A 227 3.87 3.90 6.28
CA ALA A 227 3.69 2.97 7.39
C ALA A 227 4.85 1.97 7.46
N LEU A 228 5.20 1.34 6.33
CA LEU A 228 6.36 0.45 6.22
C LEU A 228 7.66 1.12 6.65
N HIS A 229 7.91 2.34 6.16
CA HIS A 229 9.14 3.06 6.47
C HIS A 229 9.27 3.39 7.97
N VAL A 230 8.17 3.72 8.64
CA VAL A 230 8.15 3.97 10.10
C VAL A 230 8.29 2.66 10.87
N ALA A 231 7.62 1.60 10.44
CA ALA A 231 7.70 0.29 11.07
C ALA A 231 9.13 -0.28 11.01
N CYS A 232 9.78 -0.25 9.84
CA CYS A 232 11.18 -0.61 9.67
C CYS A 232 12.09 0.20 10.60
N ALA A 233 11.95 1.53 10.62
CA ALA A 233 12.79 2.38 11.46
C ALA A 233 12.63 2.09 12.96
N ARG A 234 11.40 1.81 13.42
CA ARG A 234 11.11 1.43 14.81
C ARG A 234 11.62 0.04 15.17
N ALA A 235 11.61 -0.88 14.21
CA ALA A 235 12.18 -2.22 14.33
C ALA A 235 13.71 -2.25 14.25
N GLY A 236 14.37 -1.11 14.00
CA GLY A 236 15.83 -1.00 13.96
C GLY A 236 16.46 -1.32 12.61
N VAL A 237 15.65 -1.48 11.55
CA VAL A 237 16.16 -1.63 10.17
C VAL A 237 16.96 -0.39 9.78
N ALA A 238 18.18 -0.59 9.29
CA ALA A 238 18.96 0.48 8.69
C ALA A 238 18.44 0.78 7.29
N ILE A 239 18.26 2.05 6.95
CA ILE A 239 17.80 2.47 5.62
C ILE A 239 18.80 3.48 5.09
N ILE A 240 19.49 3.13 4.02
CA ILE A 240 20.50 3.95 3.35
C ILE A 240 19.90 4.48 2.04
N PRO A 241 19.39 5.72 2.04
CA PRO A 241 18.87 6.36 0.82
C PRO A 241 20.00 6.92 -0.04
N ASP A 242 19.68 7.25 -1.30
CA ASP A 242 20.56 7.97 -2.23
C ASP A 242 21.94 7.28 -2.44
N ARG A 243 21.93 5.95 -2.41
CA ARG A 243 23.11 5.08 -2.57
C ARG A 243 22.75 3.89 -3.45
N ALA A 244 23.11 3.93 -4.73
CA ALA A 244 22.91 2.78 -5.61
C ALA A 244 23.90 1.66 -5.28
N ALA A 245 23.45 0.40 -5.27
CA ALA A 245 24.37 -0.73 -5.37
C ALA A 245 24.96 -0.76 -6.80
N VAL A 246 26.28 -0.62 -6.93
CA VAL A 246 26.95 -0.44 -8.23
C VAL A 246 27.88 -1.59 -8.63
N ARG A 247 28.45 -2.31 -7.66
CA ARG A 247 29.33 -3.46 -7.95
C ARG A 247 29.19 -4.54 -6.89
N TRP A 248 29.14 -5.79 -7.34
CA TRP A 248 29.03 -6.95 -6.47
C TRP A 248 30.36 -7.69 -6.43
N ASP A 249 30.89 -7.93 -5.23
CA ASP A 249 32.05 -8.78 -5.04
C ASP A 249 31.59 -10.22 -4.85
N VAL A 250 31.92 -11.09 -5.79
CA VAL A 250 31.48 -12.49 -5.82
C VAL A 250 32.70 -13.39 -5.79
N GLU A 251 32.78 -14.22 -4.76
CA GLU A 251 33.88 -15.15 -4.57
C GLU A 251 33.31 -16.57 -4.42
N ARG A 252 33.80 -17.52 -5.21
CA ARG A 252 33.35 -18.93 -5.20
C ARG A 252 31.83 -19.09 -5.28
N GLY A 253 31.18 -18.28 -6.12
CA GLY A 253 29.73 -18.30 -6.33
C GLY A 253 28.89 -17.71 -5.20
N ARG A 254 29.51 -17.01 -4.22
CA ARG A 254 28.81 -16.31 -3.14
C ARG A 254 29.10 -14.82 -3.19
N ILE A 255 28.08 -14.00 -2.99
CA ILE A 255 28.23 -12.56 -2.81
C ILE A 255 28.91 -12.33 -1.45
N ARG A 256 30.03 -11.63 -1.45
CA ARG A 256 30.80 -11.25 -0.26
C ARG A 256 30.44 -9.86 0.24
N SER A 257 30.29 -8.94 -0.69
CA SER A 257 29.98 -7.54 -0.40
C SER A 257 29.38 -6.86 -1.62
N VAL A 258 28.74 -5.71 -1.37
CA VAL A 258 28.25 -4.81 -2.41
C VAL A 258 28.89 -3.44 -2.21
N GLU A 259 29.41 -2.88 -3.29
CA GLU A 259 29.90 -1.51 -3.36
C GLU A 259 28.73 -0.58 -3.72
N LEU A 260 28.61 0.50 -2.95
CA LEU A 260 27.61 1.53 -3.12
C LEU A 260 28.18 2.71 -3.92
N ALA A 261 27.31 3.47 -4.57
CA ALA A 261 27.66 4.74 -5.18
C ALA A 261 28.28 5.66 -4.12
N GLY A 262 29.53 6.08 -4.34
CA GLY A 262 30.36 6.76 -3.34
C GLY A 262 31.56 5.93 -2.87
N GLY A 263 31.68 4.67 -3.31
CA GLY A 263 32.84 3.80 -3.07
C GLY A 263 32.81 3.04 -1.74
N GLU A 264 31.80 3.29 -0.91
CA GLU A 264 31.56 2.53 0.33
C GLU A 264 31.22 1.08 0.00
N ARG A 265 31.68 0.15 0.83
CA ARG A 265 31.42 -1.28 0.68
C ARG A 265 30.79 -1.83 1.95
N ILE A 266 29.64 -2.49 1.80
CA ILE A 266 28.92 -3.14 2.89
C ILE A 266 28.78 -4.65 2.62
N ALA A 267 28.64 -5.44 3.69
CA ALA A 267 28.55 -6.89 3.61
C ALA A 267 27.39 -7.43 4.44
N ALA A 268 26.83 -8.55 3.98
CA ALA A 268 25.85 -9.33 4.70
C ALA A 268 25.98 -10.82 4.40
N GLU A 269 25.37 -11.65 5.23
CA GLU A 269 25.29 -13.09 4.99
C GLU A 269 24.40 -13.42 3.77
N ARG A 270 23.35 -12.62 3.56
CA ARG A 270 22.39 -12.77 2.46
C ARG A 270 22.04 -11.42 1.83
N TYR A 271 21.60 -11.48 0.58
CA TYR A 271 21.20 -10.33 -0.21
C TYR A 271 19.85 -10.61 -0.86
N VAL A 272 18.99 -9.59 -0.92
CA VAL A 272 17.69 -9.60 -1.61
C VAL A 272 17.68 -8.50 -2.65
#